data_AF-A0A8H2J9A0-F1
#
_entry.id   AF-A0A8H2J9A0-F1
#
_cell.length_a   1.000
_cell.length_b   1.000
_cell.length_c   1.000
_cell.angle_alpha   90.00
_cell.angle_beta   90.00
_cell.angle_gamma   90.00
#
_symmetry.space_group_name_H-M   'P 1'
#
loop_
_entity.id
_entity.type
_entity.pdbx_description
1 polymer ?
#
loop_
_entity_poly.entity_id
_entity_poly.type
_entity_poly.pdbx_seq_one_letter_code
_entity_poly.pdbx_strand_id
1 'polypeptide(L)'
;MTARITLALLAIIPAAMTYPWHTTPQKWILGIAVAVVLLVFAWWRGMFLTTMVARRLAVWRRNRRGAAHPAAGQVTVVLEADEFPYDALPLVASYVDRYGVRCDSVRVTERRLDGARSAWVSVTVAAASNLAALQARSSELPLADTAEKVARRLADQLREAGVLVAVTDAAPTPRSDGARETWRAVRDDDGYLTAYGLPADQRLPECLAELASTTELWTVLEFAPGATISAACAVRTANAPAAAAVAGLARESGRQGPLLAAMAPASAGGLGTRPGVLTAELLAELSGLGADTTVESAVRA
;
A
#
# COMPACT_ATOMS: atom_id res chain seq x y z
N MET A 1 7.55 6.81 18.83
CA MET A 1 7.28 7.87 19.84
C MET A 1 8.11 7.67 21.10
N THR A 2 8.18 6.46 21.66
CA THR A 2 9.00 6.10 22.83
C THR A 2 10.43 6.65 22.76
N ALA A 3 11.21 6.30 21.74
CA ALA A 3 12.60 6.76 21.59
C ALA A 3 12.74 8.30 21.55
N ARG A 4 11.77 9.02 20.99
CA ARG A 4 11.78 10.50 20.95
C ARG A 4 11.55 11.10 22.33
N ILE A 5 10.59 10.53 23.07
CA ILE A 5 10.30 10.94 24.45
C ILE A 5 11.51 10.65 25.33
N THR A 6 12.12 9.46 25.20
CA THR A 6 13.32 9.10 25.96
C THR A 6 14.47 10.07 25.69
N LEU A 7 14.72 10.42 24.42
CA LEU A 7 15.81 11.34 24.06
C LEU A 7 15.54 12.78 24.54
N ALA A 8 14.28 13.21 24.52
CA ALA A 8 13.89 14.51 25.06
C ALA A 8 14.02 14.54 26.59
N LEU A 9 13.58 13.50 27.29
CA LEU A 9 13.74 13.39 28.75
C LEU A 9 15.23 13.33 29.15
N LEU A 10 16.04 12.59 28.39
CA LEU A 10 17.49 12.52 28.59
C LEU A 10 18.18 13.89 28.45
N ALA A 11 17.64 14.80 27.64
CA ALA A 11 18.16 16.15 27.51
C ALA A 11 17.59 17.12 28.57
N ILE A 12 16.29 17.01 28.86
CA ILE A 12 15.58 17.91 29.79
C ILE A 12 16.00 17.68 31.24
N ILE A 13 16.15 16.42 31.68
CA ILE A 13 16.45 16.09 33.08
C ILE A 13 17.81 16.66 33.52
N PRO A 14 18.93 16.47 32.78
CA PRO A 14 20.20 17.09 33.12
C PRO A 14 20.18 18.62 33.06
N ALA A 15 19.42 19.20 32.12
CA ALA A 15 19.26 20.65 32.04
C ALA A 15 18.50 21.20 33.27
N ALA A 16 17.49 20.49 33.77
CA ALA A 16 16.78 20.87 34.99
C ALA A 16 17.66 20.71 36.24
N MET A 17 18.46 19.64 36.32
CA MET A 17 19.38 19.39 37.43
C MET A 17 20.51 20.43 37.55
N THR A 18 20.76 21.21 36.50
CA THR A 18 21.76 22.29 36.50
C THR A 18 21.18 23.66 36.88
N TYR A 19 19.92 23.70 37.31
CA TYR A 19 19.31 24.90 37.90
C TYR A 19 19.89 25.18 39.30
N PRO A 20 20.25 26.42 39.64
CA PRO A 20 20.14 27.65 38.85
C PRO A 20 21.36 27.90 37.92
N TRP A 21 21.09 28.27 36.65
CA TRP A 21 22.09 28.36 35.57
C TRP A 21 22.94 29.65 35.63
N HIS A 22 23.86 29.72 36.58
CA HIS A 22 24.73 30.89 36.75
C HIS A 22 26.04 30.82 35.95
N THR A 23 26.54 29.62 35.66
CA THR A 23 27.84 29.43 35.01
C THR A 23 27.74 29.21 33.50
N THR A 24 28.79 29.57 32.76
CA THR A 24 28.86 29.39 31.30
C THR A 24 28.59 27.94 30.86
N PRO A 25 29.16 26.89 31.50
CA PRO A 25 28.87 25.50 31.14
C PRO A 25 27.40 25.11 31.32
N GLN A 26 26.75 25.58 32.39
CA GLN A 26 25.34 25.30 32.66
C GLN A 26 24.42 25.93 31.60
N LYS A 27 24.74 27.13 31.12
CA LYS A 27 24.01 27.78 30.01
C LYS A 27 24.16 27.02 28.69
N TRP A 28 25.33 26.44 28.42
CA TRP A 28 25.54 25.57 27.25
C TRP A 28 24.70 24.30 27.32
N ILE A 29 24.64 23.65 28.48
CA ILE A 29 23.81 22.45 28.68
C ILE A 29 22.33 22.77 28.42
N LEU A 30 21.83 23.89 28.94
CA LEU A 30 20.47 24.36 28.68
C LEU A 30 20.24 24.63 27.18
N GLY A 31 21.16 25.32 26.51
CA GLY A 31 21.08 25.61 25.09
C GLY A 31 21.03 24.35 24.22
N ILE A 32 21.87 23.36 24.51
CA ILE A 32 21.88 22.06 23.82
C ILE A 32 20.55 21.33 24.07
N ALA A 33 20.06 21.31 25.31
CA ALA A 33 18.81 20.64 25.63
C ALA A 33 17.62 21.25 24.86
N VAL A 34 17.52 22.58 24.84
CA VAL A 34 16.48 23.28 24.06
C VAL A 34 16.62 22.97 22.57
N ALA A 35 17.84 23.02 22.02
CA ALA A 35 18.09 22.70 20.61
C ALA A 35 17.68 21.27 20.25
N VAL A 36 18.02 20.28 21.09
CA VAL A 36 17.66 18.87 20.90
C VAL A 36 16.14 18.68 20.94
N VAL A 37 15.45 19.28 21.92
CA VAL A 37 13.99 19.20 22.02
C VAL A 37 13.32 19.81 20.79
N LEU A 38 13.75 21.01 20.39
CA LEU A 38 13.24 21.66 19.18
C LEU A 38 13.51 20.82 17.93
N LEU A 39 14.70 20.21 17.79
CA LEU A 39 15.03 19.38 16.62
C LEU A 39 14.19 18.09 16.56
N VAL A 40 14.01 17.41 17.69
CA VAL A 40 13.29 16.12 17.77
C VAL A 40 11.79 16.32 17.56
N PHE A 41 11.23 17.40 18.11
CA PHE A 41 9.81 17.74 18.02
C PHE A 41 9.48 18.76 16.93
N ALA A 42 10.47 19.22 16.15
CA ALA A 42 10.23 20.09 15.00
C ALA A 42 9.21 19.43 14.07
N TRP A 43 8.03 20.01 14.06
CA TRP A 43 6.90 19.58 13.26
C TRP A 43 6.83 20.45 12.02
N TRP A 44 7.01 19.84 10.85
CA TRP A 44 7.02 20.55 9.57
C TRP A 44 6.09 19.84 8.58
N ARG A 45 5.02 20.54 8.17
CA ARG A 45 4.01 20.08 7.20
C ARG A 45 3.45 18.67 7.49
N GLY A 46 3.09 18.39 8.74
CA GLY A 46 2.46 17.12 9.14
C GLY A 46 3.43 15.96 9.42
N MET A 47 4.75 16.18 9.32
CA MET A 47 5.76 15.18 9.66
C MET A 47 6.82 15.76 10.60
N PHE A 48 7.45 14.90 11.39
CA PHE A 48 8.62 15.31 12.19
C PHE A 48 9.85 15.46 11.29
N LEU A 49 10.73 16.41 11.62
CA LEU A 49 11.98 16.63 10.88
C LEU A 49 12.82 15.35 10.77
N THR A 50 12.90 14.59 11.85
CA THR A 50 13.61 13.29 11.90
C THR A 50 13.05 12.29 10.87
N THR A 51 11.73 12.19 10.74
CA THR A 51 11.09 11.35 9.71
C THR A 51 11.35 11.86 8.31
N MET A 52 11.40 13.18 8.11
CA MET A 52 11.70 13.77 6.80
C MET A 52 13.13 13.44 6.34
N VAL A 53 14.12 13.63 7.22
CA VAL A 53 15.54 13.33 6.93
C VAL A 53 15.74 11.84 6.67
N ALA A 54 15.17 10.97 7.53
CA ALA A 54 15.26 9.53 7.35
C ALA A 54 14.68 9.07 6.01
N ARG A 55 13.48 9.56 5.65
CA ARG A 55 12.86 9.26 4.34
C ARG A 55 13.71 9.77 3.18
N ARG A 56 14.33 10.94 3.29
CA ARG A 56 15.15 11.52 2.21
C ARG A 56 16.46 10.75 2.00
N LEU A 57 17.10 10.31 3.09
CA LEU A 57 18.23 9.38 3.03
C LEU A 57 17.81 8.01 2.46
N ALA A 58 16.61 7.53 2.80
CA ALA A 58 16.08 6.28 2.25
C ALA A 58 15.84 6.37 0.74
N VAL A 59 15.24 7.45 0.23
CA VAL A 59 15.08 7.70 -1.22
C VAL A 59 16.44 7.72 -1.91
N TRP A 60 17.41 8.45 -1.36
CA TRP A 60 18.76 8.50 -1.90
C TRP A 60 19.44 7.13 -1.93
N ARG A 61 19.32 6.34 -0.86
CA ARG A 61 19.87 4.98 -0.78
C ARG A 61 19.21 4.05 -1.78
N ARG A 62 17.88 4.14 -1.97
CA ARG A 62 17.10 3.30 -2.89
C ARG A 62 17.30 3.67 -4.36
N ASN A 63 17.64 4.92 -4.66
CA ASN A 63 18.08 5.28 -6.01
C ASN A 63 19.50 4.77 -6.32
N ARG A 64 20.30 4.39 -5.32
CA ARG A 64 21.65 3.85 -5.50
C ARG A 64 21.74 2.32 -5.39
N ARG A 65 20.78 1.69 -4.71
CA ARG A 65 20.74 0.24 -4.49
C ARG A 65 19.51 -0.29 -5.19
N GLY A 66 19.67 -1.39 -5.95
CA GLY A 66 18.55 -2.07 -6.62
C GLY A 66 17.46 -2.54 -5.66
N ALA A 67 16.36 -3.06 -6.22
CA ALA A 67 15.19 -3.51 -5.49
C ALA A 67 15.55 -4.52 -4.39
N ALA A 68 14.89 -4.41 -3.23
CA ALA A 68 15.04 -5.37 -2.14
C ALA A 68 14.41 -6.71 -2.52
N HIS A 69 15.04 -7.81 -2.09
CA HIS A 69 14.50 -9.15 -2.34
C HIS A 69 13.23 -9.39 -1.52
N PRO A 70 12.26 -10.17 -2.04
CA PRO A 70 11.06 -10.54 -1.30
C PRO A 70 11.42 -11.24 0.02
N ALA A 71 10.62 -11.01 1.05
CA ALA A 71 10.81 -11.62 2.36
C ALA A 71 10.64 -13.15 2.24
N ALA A 72 11.58 -13.90 2.81
CA ALA A 72 11.50 -15.37 2.84
C ALA A 72 10.25 -15.82 3.62
N GLY A 73 9.55 -16.84 3.12
CA GLY A 73 8.42 -17.48 3.83
C GLY A 73 7.03 -16.98 3.44
N GLN A 74 6.90 -16.22 2.35
CA GLN A 74 5.61 -15.87 1.73
C GLN A 74 5.61 -16.28 0.26
N VAL A 75 4.44 -16.67 -0.25
CA VAL A 75 4.21 -16.93 -1.68
C VAL A 75 3.00 -16.14 -2.12
N THR A 76 3.13 -15.42 -3.23
CA THR A 76 2.02 -14.72 -3.90
C THR A 76 1.72 -15.42 -5.22
N VAL A 77 0.44 -15.71 -5.47
CA VAL A 77 -0.05 -16.20 -6.76
C VAL A 77 -0.99 -15.15 -7.35
N VAL A 78 -0.84 -14.87 -8.64
CA VAL A 78 -1.59 -13.81 -9.33
C VAL A 78 -2.54 -14.42 -10.36
N LEU A 79 -3.78 -13.95 -10.33
CA LEU A 79 -4.82 -14.23 -11.32
C LEU A 79 -5.04 -12.97 -12.14
N GLU A 80 -5.01 -13.08 -13.46
CA GLU A 80 -5.29 -12.00 -14.41
C GLU A 80 -6.72 -12.09 -14.93
N ALA A 81 -7.35 -10.93 -15.10
CA ALA A 81 -8.64 -10.72 -15.72
C ALA A 81 -8.60 -9.48 -16.61
N ASP A 82 -9.40 -9.46 -17.68
CA ASP A 82 -9.55 -8.28 -18.52
C ASP A 82 -10.22 -7.13 -17.74
N GLU A 83 -11.25 -7.46 -16.97
CA GLU A 83 -11.92 -6.55 -16.04
C GLU A 83 -12.35 -7.30 -14.79
N PHE A 84 -12.34 -6.63 -13.65
CA PHE A 84 -12.81 -7.19 -12.40
C PHE A 84 -14.09 -6.45 -11.96
N PRO A 85 -15.24 -7.13 -11.90
CA PRO A 85 -16.45 -6.49 -11.45
C PRO A 85 -16.47 -6.41 -9.92
N TYR A 86 -16.85 -5.25 -9.39
CA TYR A 86 -16.77 -4.98 -7.94
C TYR A 86 -17.77 -5.80 -7.12
N ASP A 87 -18.79 -6.39 -7.74
CA ASP A 87 -19.73 -7.32 -7.12
C ASP A 87 -19.07 -8.65 -6.68
N ALA A 88 -17.92 -9.00 -7.25
CA ALA A 88 -17.12 -10.15 -6.86
C ALA A 88 -16.17 -9.86 -5.67
N LEU A 89 -16.09 -8.61 -5.18
CA LEU A 89 -15.25 -8.27 -4.01
C LEU A 89 -15.58 -9.06 -2.73
N PRO A 90 -16.86 -9.34 -2.39
CA PRO A 90 -17.17 -10.15 -1.22
C PRO A 90 -16.59 -11.56 -1.30
N LEU A 91 -16.58 -12.16 -2.49
CA LEU A 91 -15.96 -13.46 -2.71
C LEU A 91 -14.45 -13.37 -2.47
N VAL A 92 -13.77 -12.37 -3.04
CA VAL A 92 -12.32 -12.17 -2.86
C VAL A 92 -11.96 -11.89 -1.40
N ALA A 93 -12.70 -11.02 -0.72
CA ALA A 93 -12.49 -10.70 0.68
C ALA A 93 -12.70 -11.94 1.58
N SER A 94 -13.64 -12.83 1.25
CA SER A 94 -13.88 -14.06 2.00
C SER A 94 -12.69 -15.04 1.96
N TYR A 95 -11.81 -14.95 0.97
CA TYR A 95 -10.62 -15.81 0.84
C TYR A 95 -9.46 -15.42 1.75
N VAL A 96 -9.57 -14.31 2.49
CA VAL A 96 -8.60 -13.94 3.52
C VAL A 96 -8.48 -15.03 4.59
N ASP A 97 -9.60 -15.65 4.98
CA ASP A 97 -9.62 -16.79 5.89
C ASP A 97 -10.71 -17.77 5.46
N ARG A 98 -10.29 -18.81 4.70
CA ARG A 98 -11.22 -19.81 4.16
C ARG A 98 -10.58 -21.17 4.05
N TYR A 99 -11.39 -22.21 4.23
CA TYR A 99 -10.98 -23.61 4.04
C TYR A 99 -9.75 -24.03 4.88
N GLY A 100 -9.56 -23.41 6.06
CA GLY A 100 -8.44 -23.70 6.96
C GLY A 100 -7.08 -23.18 6.49
N VAL A 101 -7.06 -22.28 5.50
CA VAL A 101 -5.86 -21.53 5.09
C VAL A 101 -6.14 -20.05 5.28
N ARG A 102 -5.25 -19.38 6.02
CA ARG A 102 -5.31 -17.96 6.27
C ARG A 102 -4.33 -17.24 5.35
N CYS A 103 -4.87 -16.48 4.39
CA CYS A 103 -4.05 -15.63 3.55
C CYS A 103 -3.52 -14.45 4.39
N ASP A 104 -2.29 -14.04 4.11
CA ASP A 104 -1.71 -12.83 4.70
C ASP A 104 -2.38 -11.59 4.11
N SER A 105 -2.63 -11.62 2.80
CA SER A 105 -3.51 -10.68 2.11
C SER A 105 -4.14 -11.31 0.87
N VAL A 106 -5.29 -10.77 0.47
CA VAL A 106 -5.89 -10.97 -0.85
C VAL A 106 -6.13 -9.59 -1.44
N ARG A 107 -5.64 -9.33 -2.64
CA ARG A 107 -5.71 -7.99 -3.25
C ARG A 107 -6.32 -8.02 -4.64
N VAL A 108 -7.00 -6.95 -4.98
CA VAL A 108 -7.44 -6.64 -6.34
C VAL A 108 -6.65 -5.41 -6.79
N THR A 109 -5.87 -5.58 -7.84
CA THR A 109 -5.13 -4.51 -8.51
C THR A 109 -5.77 -4.26 -9.85
N GLU A 110 -6.10 -3.02 -10.15
CA GLU A 110 -6.63 -2.60 -11.45
C GLU A 110 -5.67 -1.61 -12.08
N ARG A 111 -5.48 -1.73 -13.40
CA ARG A 111 -4.83 -0.73 -14.23
C ARG A 111 -5.83 -0.26 -15.28
N ARG A 112 -6.03 1.05 -15.33
CA ARG A 112 -6.71 1.74 -16.42
C ARG A 112 -5.68 2.52 -17.21
N LEU A 113 -5.62 2.31 -18.52
CA LEU A 113 -4.76 3.03 -19.44
C LEU A 113 -5.55 3.35 -20.70
N ASP A 114 -5.75 4.63 -20.99
CA ASP A 114 -6.45 5.10 -22.21
C ASP A 114 -7.81 4.43 -22.44
N GLY A 115 -8.53 4.13 -21.34
CA GLY A 115 -9.82 3.46 -21.36
C GLY A 115 -9.77 1.93 -21.35
N ALA A 116 -8.63 1.32 -21.69
CA ALA A 116 -8.43 -0.12 -21.48
C ALA A 116 -8.30 -0.41 -19.98
N ARG A 117 -8.97 -1.47 -19.53
CA ARG A 117 -8.88 -1.98 -18.16
C ARG A 117 -8.15 -3.32 -18.17
N SER A 118 -7.43 -3.57 -17.10
CA SER A 118 -6.82 -4.86 -16.80
C SER A 118 -6.84 -5.02 -15.29
N ALA A 119 -7.14 -6.21 -14.81
CA ALA A 119 -7.24 -6.47 -13.39
C ALA A 119 -6.46 -7.71 -12.99
N TRP A 120 -5.96 -7.71 -11.76
CA TRP A 120 -5.25 -8.82 -11.18
C TRP A 120 -5.73 -9.07 -9.76
N VAL A 121 -6.12 -10.31 -9.47
CA VAL A 121 -6.41 -10.77 -8.11
C VAL A 121 -5.19 -11.53 -7.60
N SER A 122 -4.55 -11.03 -6.55
CA SER A 122 -3.36 -11.67 -5.99
C SER A 122 -3.65 -12.23 -4.61
N VAL A 123 -3.19 -13.46 -4.37
CA VAL A 123 -3.35 -14.18 -3.11
C VAL A 123 -1.98 -14.40 -2.50
N THR A 124 -1.73 -13.84 -1.32
CA THR A 124 -0.47 -14.02 -0.60
C THR A 124 -0.67 -14.90 0.62
N VAL A 125 0.09 -15.99 0.70
CA VAL A 125 0.07 -16.92 1.83
C VAL A 125 1.42 -16.88 2.55
N ALA A 126 1.38 -16.73 3.87
CA ALA A 126 2.56 -16.77 4.72
C ALA A 126 2.66 -18.12 5.44
N ALA A 127 3.87 -18.70 5.50
CA ALA A 127 4.11 -19.93 6.23
C ALA A 127 3.84 -19.79 7.74
N ALA A 128 4.24 -18.67 8.35
CA ALA A 128 4.11 -18.44 9.78
C ALA A 128 2.65 -18.52 10.27
N SER A 129 1.72 -17.97 9.49
CA SER A 129 0.28 -17.95 9.81
C SER A 129 -0.41 -19.31 9.55
N ASN A 130 0.24 -20.22 8.82
CA ASN A 130 -0.34 -21.48 8.35
C ASN A 130 0.50 -22.71 8.74
N LEU A 131 1.42 -22.57 9.69
CA LEU A 131 2.43 -23.60 9.97
C LEU A 131 1.80 -24.96 10.28
N ALA A 132 0.77 -25.00 11.11
CA ALA A 132 0.05 -26.23 11.46
C ALA A 132 -0.60 -26.89 10.22
N ALA A 133 -1.22 -26.10 9.34
CA ALA A 133 -1.85 -26.60 8.13
C ALA A 133 -0.83 -27.11 7.10
N LEU A 134 0.36 -26.49 7.04
CA LEU A 134 1.45 -26.93 6.17
C LEU A 134 2.09 -28.21 6.70
N GLN A 135 2.35 -28.30 8.00
CA GLN A 135 2.90 -29.49 8.66
C GLN A 135 1.99 -30.70 8.52
N ALA A 136 0.67 -30.51 8.57
CA ALA A 136 -0.30 -31.58 8.36
C ALA A 136 -0.27 -32.16 6.94
N ARG A 137 0.24 -31.42 5.96
CA ARG A 137 0.33 -31.86 4.55
C ARG A 137 1.66 -32.54 4.25
N SER A 138 2.77 -32.02 4.77
CA SER A 138 4.10 -32.60 4.60
C SER A 138 5.11 -31.95 5.55
N SER A 139 6.15 -32.69 5.92
CA SER A 139 7.32 -32.18 6.65
C SER A 139 8.12 -31.14 5.87
N GLU A 140 7.96 -31.09 4.54
CA GLU A 140 8.63 -30.14 3.65
C GLU A 140 7.95 -28.76 3.62
N LEU A 141 6.81 -28.58 4.32
CA LEU A 141 6.04 -27.33 4.39
C LEU A 141 5.69 -26.77 2.99
N PRO A 142 4.82 -27.44 2.22
CA PRO A 142 4.58 -27.15 0.80
C PRO A 142 3.75 -25.86 0.62
N LEU A 143 4.39 -24.71 0.84
CA LEU A 143 3.77 -23.39 0.83
C LEU A 143 3.31 -22.99 -0.57
N ALA A 144 4.17 -23.17 -1.58
CA ALA A 144 3.87 -22.80 -2.97
C ALA A 144 2.65 -23.59 -3.50
N ASP A 145 2.66 -24.91 -3.38
CA ASP A 145 1.55 -25.77 -3.77
C ASP A 145 0.25 -25.41 -3.03
N THR A 146 0.34 -25.03 -1.75
CA THR A 146 -0.83 -24.64 -0.96
C THR A 146 -1.39 -23.32 -1.47
N ALA A 147 -0.55 -22.32 -1.74
CA ALA A 147 -0.96 -21.04 -2.30
C ALA A 147 -1.58 -21.22 -3.69
N GLU A 148 -0.97 -22.04 -4.55
CA GLU A 148 -1.47 -22.33 -5.89
C GLU A 148 -2.85 -23.01 -5.84
N LYS A 149 -3.04 -23.98 -4.94
CA LYS A 149 -4.35 -24.65 -4.75
C LYS A 149 -5.43 -23.68 -4.26
N VAL A 150 -5.09 -22.74 -3.38
CA VAL A 150 -6.03 -21.70 -2.92
C VAL A 150 -6.39 -20.76 -4.06
N ALA A 151 -5.40 -20.27 -4.81
CA ALA A 151 -5.61 -19.39 -5.95
C ALA A 151 -6.43 -20.07 -7.06
N ARG A 152 -6.18 -21.35 -7.34
CA ARG A 152 -6.94 -22.13 -8.34
C ARG A 152 -8.41 -22.27 -7.95
N ARG A 153 -8.69 -22.55 -6.67
CA ARG A 153 -10.08 -22.60 -6.15
C ARG A 153 -10.77 -21.25 -6.22
N LEU A 154 -10.06 -20.17 -5.90
CA LEU A 154 -10.58 -18.81 -6.06
C LEU A 154 -10.88 -18.54 -7.55
N ALA A 155 -9.98 -18.93 -8.45
CA ALA A 155 -10.18 -18.75 -9.88
C ALA A 155 -11.41 -19.51 -10.39
N ASP A 156 -11.61 -20.75 -9.94
CA ASP A 156 -12.79 -21.55 -10.33
C ASP A 156 -14.08 -20.88 -9.84
N GLN A 157 -14.13 -20.41 -8.60
CA GLN A 157 -15.31 -19.70 -8.06
C GLN A 157 -15.55 -18.34 -8.70
N LEU A 158 -14.49 -17.62 -9.09
CA LEU A 158 -14.61 -16.38 -9.84
C LEU A 158 -15.20 -16.64 -11.23
N ARG A 159 -14.77 -17.71 -11.91
CA ARG A 159 -15.36 -18.12 -13.20
C ARG A 159 -16.82 -18.55 -13.05
N GLU A 160 -17.15 -19.27 -11.98
CA GLU A 160 -18.56 -19.61 -11.65
C GLU A 160 -19.40 -18.36 -11.41
N ALA A 161 -18.81 -17.30 -10.84
CA ALA A 161 -19.45 -15.99 -10.66
C ALA A 161 -19.44 -15.11 -11.94
N GLY A 162 -18.94 -15.62 -13.07
CA GLY A 162 -18.90 -14.90 -14.35
C GLY A 162 -17.65 -14.07 -14.62
N VAL A 163 -16.64 -14.11 -13.74
CA VAL A 163 -15.37 -13.38 -13.90
C VAL A 163 -14.34 -14.29 -14.57
N LEU A 164 -13.97 -13.99 -15.81
CA LEU A 164 -12.95 -14.75 -16.54
C LEU A 164 -11.56 -14.42 -15.99
N VAL A 165 -10.96 -15.41 -15.32
CA VAL A 165 -9.62 -15.29 -14.72
C VAL A 165 -8.68 -16.41 -15.18
N ALA A 166 -7.39 -16.09 -15.32
CA ALA A 166 -6.31 -17.04 -15.59
C ALA A 166 -5.13 -16.81 -14.64
N VAL A 167 -4.39 -17.86 -14.27
CA VAL A 167 -3.16 -17.70 -13.48
C VAL A 167 -2.08 -17.09 -14.38
N THR A 168 -1.36 -16.09 -13.88
CA THR A 168 -0.28 -15.41 -14.62
C THR A 168 0.96 -15.24 -13.74
N ASP A 169 2.13 -15.43 -14.34
CA ASP A 169 3.43 -15.08 -13.74
C ASP A 169 3.99 -13.76 -14.30
N ALA A 170 3.33 -13.18 -15.31
CA ALA A 170 3.82 -12.05 -16.09
C ALA A 170 3.08 -10.73 -15.75
N ALA A 171 2.61 -10.58 -14.51
CA ALA A 171 1.86 -9.41 -14.10
C ALA A 171 2.72 -8.12 -14.15
N PRO A 172 2.22 -7.02 -14.71
CA PRO A 172 2.99 -5.80 -14.88
C PRO A 172 3.24 -5.08 -13.54
N THR A 173 4.37 -4.37 -13.46
CA THR A 173 4.69 -3.51 -12.32
C THR A 173 4.32 -2.06 -12.63
N PRO A 174 3.71 -1.30 -11.68
CA PRO A 174 3.42 0.12 -11.90
C PRO A 174 4.68 0.96 -12.17
N ARG A 175 5.80 0.55 -11.57
CA ARG A 175 7.09 1.18 -11.76
C ARG A 175 7.82 0.53 -12.92
N SER A 176 8.26 1.34 -13.88
CA SER A 176 9.16 0.94 -14.97
C SER A 176 10.61 0.77 -14.48
N ASP A 177 11.34 -0.09 -15.19
CA ASP A 177 12.77 -0.27 -14.95
C ASP A 177 13.53 1.03 -15.25
N GLY A 178 14.52 1.36 -14.42
CA GLY A 178 15.29 2.61 -14.56
C GLY A 178 14.59 3.87 -14.04
N ALA A 179 13.31 3.80 -13.66
CA ALA A 179 12.59 4.94 -13.10
C ALA A 179 13.28 5.48 -11.83
N ARG A 180 13.29 6.81 -11.66
CA ARG A 180 13.98 7.50 -10.57
C ARG A 180 12.99 8.06 -9.57
N GLU A 181 13.15 7.70 -8.30
CA GLU A 181 12.29 8.24 -7.26
C GLU A 181 12.70 9.66 -6.86
N THR A 182 11.72 10.55 -6.86
CA THR A 182 11.81 11.88 -6.25
C THR A 182 11.01 11.90 -4.95
N TRP A 183 11.06 13.02 -4.22
CA TRP A 183 10.29 13.17 -2.98
C TRP A 183 8.78 13.04 -3.18
N ARG A 184 8.28 13.47 -4.35
CA ARG A 184 6.84 13.62 -4.62
C ARG A 184 6.27 12.58 -5.59
N ALA A 185 7.10 12.02 -6.45
CA ALA A 185 6.69 11.08 -7.50
C ALA A 185 7.87 10.20 -7.92
N VAL A 186 7.63 9.15 -8.69
CA VAL A 186 8.64 8.44 -9.47
C VAL A 186 8.61 8.99 -10.89
N ARG A 187 9.78 9.34 -11.43
CA ARG A 187 9.93 9.82 -12.80
C ARG A 187 10.46 8.70 -13.68
N ASP A 188 9.84 8.50 -14.83
CA ASP A 188 10.28 7.62 -15.90
C ASP A 188 10.24 8.38 -17.24
N ASP A 189 10.35 7.64 -18.35
CA ASP A 189 10.35 8.21 -19.69
C ASP A 189 8.96 8.75 -20.10
N ASP A 190 7.90 8.16 -19.54
CA ASP A 190 6.50 8.53 -19.79
C ASP A 190 5.97 9.58 -18.79
N GLY A 191 6.84 10.25 -18.04
CA GLY A 191 6.51 11.36 -17.15
C GLY A 191 6.67 11.05 -15.67
N TYR A 192 5.64 11.32 -14.87
CA TYR A 192 5.66 11.22 -13.41
C TYR A 192 4.52 10.35 -12.90
N LEU A 193 4.87 9.25 -12.23
CA LEU A 193 3.93 8.38 -11.53
C LEU A 193 3.90 8.74 -10.04
N THR A 194 2.72 9.08 -9.53
CA THR A 194 2.54 9.50 -8.13
C THR A 194 1.60 8.55 -7.42
N ALA A 195 2.08 7.93 -6.34
CA ALA A 195 1.31 7.05 -5.48
C ALA A 195 0.72 7.79 -4.26
N TYR A 196 -0.52 7.45 -3.96
CA TYR A 196 -1.33 7.98 -2.88
C TYR A 196 -1.88 6.84 -2.03
N GLY A 197 -1.94 7.04 -0.73
CA GLY A 197 -2.79 6.21 0.13
C GLY A 197 -4.22 6.70 0.03
N LEU A 198 -5.16 5.81 -0.23
CA LEU A 198 -6.58 6.13 -0.23
C LEU A 198 -7.15 5.98 1.19
N PRO A 199 -8.18 6.75 1.56
CA PRO A 199 -8.90 6.50 2.80
C PRO A 199 -9.54 5.10 2.72
N ALA A 200 -9.42 4.33 3.79
CA ALA A 200 -10.00 2.99 3.92
C ALA A 200 -11.31 3.06 4.74
N ASP A 201 -12.18 4.00 4.36
CA ASP A 201 -13.47 4.29 5.01
C ASP A 201 -14.55 4.56 3.94
N GLN A 202 -15.74 4.99 4.34
CA GLN A 202 -16.90 5.28 3.46
C GLN A 202 -16.61 6.32 2.36
N ARG A 203 -15.50 7.05 2.42
CA ARG A 203 -15.10 8.00 1.37
C ARG A 203 -14.36 7.33 0.22
N LEU A 204 -14.00 6.05 0.36
CA LEU A 204 -13.24 5.31 -0.64
C LEU A 204 -13.96 5.25 -2.00
N PRO A 205 -15.26 4.90 -2.09
CA PRO A 205 -15.96 4.84 -3.37
C PRO A 205 -15.97 6.17 -4.13
N GLU A 206 -16.25 7.27 -3.43
CA GLU A 206 -16.23 8.63 -4.00
C GLU A 206 -14.83 8.99 -4.52
N CYS A 207 -13.78 8.68 -3.75
CA CYS A 207 -12.40 8.92 -4.18
C CYS A 207 -12.03 8.13 -5.44
N LEU A 208 -12.49 6.88 -5.56
CA LEU A 208 -12.25 6.06 -6.75
C LEU A 208 -12.99 6.61 -7.98
N ALA A 209 -14.23 7.07 -7.80
CA ALA A 209 -15.01 7.68 -8.87
C ALA A 209 -14.36 8.97 -9.40
N GLU A 210 -13.85 9.84 -8.52
CA GLU A 210 -13.12 11.05 -8.93
C GLU A 210 -11.85 10.73 -9.74
N LEU A 211 -11.14 9.67 -9.37
CA LEU A 211 -9.91 9.23 -10.05
C LEU A 211 -10.17 8.58 -11.41
N ALA A 212 -11.39 8.11 -11.69
CA ALA A 212 -11.73 7.36 -12.90
C ALA A 212 -11.51 8.14 -14.21
N SER A 213 -11.46 9.47 -14.15
CA SER A 213 -11.19 10.37 -15.28
C SER A 213 -9.70 10.46 -15.68
N THR A 214 -8.81 9.83 -14.91
CA THR A 214 -7.37 9.88 -15.16
C THR A 214 -6.97 8.97 -16.33
N THR A 215 -6.05 9.44 -17.17
CA THR A 215 -5.52 8.71 -18.35
C THR A 215 -4.85 7.38 -18.01
N GLU A 216 -3.93 7.37 -17.05
CA GLU A 216 -3.37 6.14 -16.48
C GLU A 216 -3.54 6.15 -14.95
N LEU A 217 -4.28 5.15 -14.47
CA LEU A 217 -4.60 4.95 -13.07
C LEU A 217 -4.32 3.50 -12.70
N TRP A 218 -3.57 3.33 -11.62
CA TRP A 218 -3.47 2.07 -10.91
C TRP A 218 -4.24 2.18 -9.60
N THR A 219 -5.06 1.19 -9.28
CA THR A 219 -5.78 1.10 -8.00
C THR A 219 -5.47 -0.24 -7.38
N VAL A 220 -5.25 -0.26 -6.06
CA VAL A 220 -5.08 -1.50 -5.30
C VAL A 220 -5.99 -1.46 -4.10
N LEU A 221 -6.81 -2.50 -3.96
CA LEU A 221 -7.59 -2.82 -2.77
C LEU A 221 -7.00 -4.07 -2.14
N GLU A 222 -6.51 -3.96 -0.92
CA GLU A 222 -5.90 -5.05 -0.16
C GLU A 222 -6.80 -5.41 1.02
N PHE A 223 -7.21 -6.67 1.07
CA PHE A 223 -7.95 -7.26 2.19
C PHE A 223 -7.00 -8.12 3.01
N ALA A 224 -7.00 -7.92 4.32
CA ALA A 224 -6.10 -8.64 5.22
C ALA A 224 -6.85 -9.11 6.49
N PRO A 225 -6.32 -10.09 7.23
CA PRO A 225 -7.01 -10.71 8.36
C PRO A 225 -7.49 -9.72 9.42
N GLY A 226 -8.59 -10.08 10.10
CA GLY A 226 -9.22 -9.21 11.10
C GLY A 226 -10.15 -8.17 10.48
N ALA A 227 -10.73 -8.47 9.31
CA ALA A 227 -11.61 -7.58 8.56
C ALA A 227 -10.95 -6.21 8.32
N THR A 228 -9.73 -6.23 7.78
CA THR A 228 -8.98 -5.01 7.47
C THR A 228 -8.96 -4.79 5.96
N ILE A 229 -9.07 -3.52 5.57
CA ILE A 229 -8.92 -3.08 4.19
C ILE A 229 -7.87 -1.96 4.12
N SER A 230 -7.01 -2.02 3.12
CA SER A 230 -6.09 -0.94 2.77
C SER A 230 -6.24 -0.62 1.29
N ALA A 231 -6.16 0.65 0.94
CA ALA A 231 -6.31 1.09 -0.43
C ALA A 231 -5.20 2.06 -0.83
N ALA A 232 -4.79 1.98 -2.09
CA ALA A 232 -3.79 2.87 -2.68
C ALA A 232 -4.11 3.09 -4.15
N CYS A 233 -3.67 4.22 -4.69
CA CYS A 233 -3.69 4.47 -6.13
C CYS A 233 -2.39 5.10 -6.61
N ALA A 234 -2.12 4.96 -7.89
CA ALA A 234 -1.05 5.66 -8.57
C ALA A 234 -1.56 6.28 -9.86
N VAL A 235 -1.26 7.56 -10.02
CA VAL A 235 -1.72 8.39 -11.14
C VAL A 235 -0.51 8.86 -11.92
N ARG A 236 -0.55 8.67 -13.24
CA ARG A 236 0.46 9.23 -14.14
C ARG A 236 0.10 10.65 -14.55
N THR A 237 1.09 11.53 -14.52
CA THR A 237 0.99 12.90 -15.03
C THR A 237 2.21 13.25 -15.87
N ALA A 238 2.01 14.00 -16.96
CA ALA A 238 3.11 14.46 -17.82
C ALA A 238 4.09 15.37 -17.08
N ASN A 239 3.58 16.21 -16.17
CA ASN A 239 4.36 17.16 -15.39
C ASN A 239 4.50 16.72 -13.93
N ALA A 240 5.54 17.23 -13.25
CA ALA A 240 5.76 16.94 -11.84
C ALA A 240 4.57 17.46 -11.00
N PRO A 241 4.01 16.64 -10.08
CA PRO A 241 2.81 17.01 -9.34
C PRO A 241 3.08 18.16 -8.36
N ALA A 242 2.42 19.30 -8.59
CA ALA A 242 2.42 20.42 -7.66
C ALA A 242 1.48 20.15 -6.46
N ALA A 243 0.23 19.78 -6.75
CA ALA A 243 -0.80 19.40 -5.80
C ALA A 243 -1.00 17.87 -5.74
N ALA A 244 -1.92 17.40 -4.91
CA ALA A 244 -2.43 16.04 -5.01
C ALA A 244 -3.37 15.92 -6.21
N ALA A 245 -3.50 14.72 -6.79
CA ALA A 245 -4.40 14.47 -7.92
C ALA A 245 -5.87 14.75 -7.58
N VAL A 246 -6.27 14.41 -6.34
CA VAL A 246 -7.59 14.66 -5.77
C VAL A 246 -7.46 15.45 -4.47
N ALA A 247 -8.40 16.35 -4.21
CA ALA A 247 -8.43 17.15 -2.99
C ALA A 247 -8.56 16.24 -1.75
N GLY A 248 -7.69 16.43 -0.77
CA GLY A 248 -7.72 15.65 0.47
C GLY A 248 -6.96 14.31 0.45
N LEU A 249 -6.43 13.87 -0.70
CA LEU A 249 -5.54 12.71 -0.73
C LEU A 249 -4.15 13.04 -0.16
N ALA A 250 -3.72 12.25 0.82
CA ALA A 250 -2.41 12.36 1.42
C ALA A 250 -1.35 11.73 0.50
N ARG A 251 -0.46 12.57 -0.03
CA ARG A 251 0.74 12.09 -0.73
C ARG A 251 1.68 11.38 0.23
N GLU A 252 2.09 10.16 -0.11
CA GLU A 252 3.13 9.42 0.62
C GLU A 252 4.53 9.92 0.25
N SER A 253 4.80 11.18 0.61
CA SER A 253 6.05 11.85 0.26
C SER A 253 7.26 11.12 0.86
N GLY A 254 8.27 10.86 0.03
CA GLY A 254 9.47 10.11 0.38
C GLY A 254 9.28 8.58 0.51
N ARG A 255 8.09 8.06 0.16
CA ARG A 255 7.75 6.62 0.11
C ARG A 255 7.04 6.25 -1.20
N GLN A 256 7.33 6.95 -2.28
CA GLN A 256 6.70 6.71 -3.59
C GLN A 256 7.17 5.37 -4.17
N GLY A 257 8.48 5.13 -4.16
CA GLY A 257 9.06 3.89 -4.66
C GLY A 257 8.57 2.62 -3.96
N PRO A 258 8.56 2.56 -2.61
CA PRO A 258 8.12 1.37 -1.90
C PRO A 258 6.62 1.15 -2.02
N LEU A 259 5.80 2.21 -2.06
CA LEU A 259 4.36 2.08 -2.28
C LEU A 259 4.08 1.54 -3.68
N LEU A 260 4.72 2.07 -4.72
CA LEU A 260 4.58 1.55 -6.09
C LEU A 260 5.04 0.10 -6.24
N ALA A 261 6.12 -0.28 -5.53
CA ALA A 261 6.57 -1.67 -5.50
C ALA A 261 5.60 -2.58 -4.71
N ALA A 262 4.96 -2.07 -3.66
CA ALA A 262 3.93 -2.78 -2.92
C ALA A 262 2.63 -2.92 -3.73
N MET A 263 2.33 -1.99 -4.64
CA MET A 263 1.15 -2.02 -5.51
C MET A 263 1.26 -3.03 -6.66
N ALA A 264 2.46 -3.53 -6.98
CA ALA A 264 2.61 -4.55 -8.01
C ALA A 264 1.80 -5.81 -7.64
N PRO A 265 1.07 -6.44 -8.58
CA PRO A 265 0.27 -7.63 -8.29
C PRO A 265 1.09 -8.78 -7.66
N ALA A 266 2.30 -9.01 -8.18
CA ALA A 266 3.21 -10.03 -7.66
C ALA A 266 3.85 -9.70 -6.29
N SER A 267 3.58 -8.52 -5.72
CA SER A 267 4.18 -8.12 -4.45
C SER A 267 3.57 -8.87 -3.27
N ALA A 268 4.43 -9.42 -2.40
CA ALA A 268 4.01 -10.07 -1.16
C ALA A 268 3.88 -9.10 0.03
N GLY A 269 4.42 -7.87 -0.10
CA GLY A 269 4.36 -6.88 0.97
C GLY A 269 3.03 -6.13 1.00
N GLY A 270 2.53 -5.86 2.20
CA GLY A 270 1.36 -4.98 2.36
C GLY A 270 1.63 -3.55 1.89
N LEU A 271 0.58 -2.83 1.50
CA LEU A 271 0.66 -1.47 0.97
C LEU A 271 1.33 -0.48 1.94
N GLY A 272 1.23 -0.73 3.25
CA GLY A 272 1.77 0.16 4.28
C GLY A 272 1.14 1.55 4.28
N THR A 273 -0.07 1.66 3.73
CA THR A 273 -0.99 2.79 3.90
C THR A 273 -1.75 2.63 5.21
N ARG A 274 -2.64 3.58 5.53
CA ARG A 274 -3.43 3.50 6.75
C ARG A 274 -4.55 2.45 6.54
N PRO A 275 -4.55 1.33 7.28
CA PRO A 275 -5.63 0.37 7.18
C PRO A 275 -6.91 0.94 7.81
N GLY A 276 -8.04 0.51 7.29
CA GLY A 276 -9.36 0.72 7.85
C GLY A 276 -10.03 -0.61 8.19
N VAL A 277 -11.27 -0.52 8.67
CA VAL A 277 -12.09 -1.68 9.00
C VAL A 277 -13.01 -1.98 7.82
N LEU A 278 -12.96 -3.21 7.33
CA LEU A 278 -13.88 -3.71 6.31
C LEU A 278 -15.23 -4.00 6.97
N THR A 279 -16.16 -3.05 6.84
CA THR A 279 -17.56 -3.24 7.24
C THR A 279 -18.37 -3.82 6.08
N ALA A 280 -19.49 -4.49 6.39
CA ALA A 280 -20.40 -4.99 5.37
C ALA A 280 -20.99 -3.85 4.51
N GLU A 281 -21.24 -2.69 5.11
CA GLU A 281 -21.70 -1.48 4.43
C GLU A 281 -20.67 -0.99 3.40
N LEU A 282 -19.40 -0.81 3.80
CA LEU A 282 -18.33 -0.38 2.90
C LEU A 282 -18.14 -1.38 1.75
N LEU A 283 -18.20 -2.68 2.05
CA LEU A 283 -18.09 -3.71 1.04
C LEU A 283 -19.26 -3.67 0.05
N ALA A 284 -20.48 -3.42 0.51
CA ALA A 284 -21.66 -3.27 -0.35
C ALA A 284 -21.59 -2.01 -1.23
N GLU A 285 -21.14 -0.88 -0.67
CA GLU A 285 -20.92 0.36 -1.43
C GLU A 285 -19.88 0.18 -2.54
N LEU A 286 -18.76 -0.49 -2.22
CA LEU A 286 -17.72 -0.80 -3.21
C LEU A 286 -18.28 -1.70 -4.32
N SER A 287 -19.06 -2.73 -3.97
CA SER A 287 -19.73 -3.59 -4.95
C SER A 287 -20.73 -2.86 -5.83
N GLY A 288 -21.34 -1.77 -5.35
CA GLY A 288 -22.24 -0.91 -6.11
C GLY A 288 -21.56 -0.09 -7.21
N LEU A 289 -20.26 0.19 -7.12
CA LEU A 289 -19.53 1.02 -8.10
C LEU A 289 -19.57 0.46 -9.53
N GLY A 290 -19.65 -0.86 -9.68
CA GLY A 290 -19.75 -1.50 -11.00
C GLY A 290 -21.13 -1.34 -11.67
N ALA A 291 -22.18 -1.11 -10.88
CA ALA A 291 -23.55 -1.03 -11.39
C ALA A 291 -23.84 0.27 -12.13
N ASP A 292 -23.26 1.40 -11.72
CA ASP A 292 -23.47 2.69 -12.40
C ASP A 292 -22.73 2.76 -13.76
N THR A 293 -21.60 2.07 -13.90
CA THR A 293 -20.85 2.08 -15.17
C THR A 293 -21.53 1.32 -16.30
N THR A 294 -22.32 0.29 -16.00
CA THR A 294 -23.04 -0.50 -17.02
C THR A 294 -24.26 0.24 -17.56
N VAL A 295 -24.96 1.00 -16.71
CA VAL A 295 -26.11 1.82 -17.10
C VAL A 295 -25.69 2.96 -18.03
N GLU A 296 -24.55 3.63 -17.79
CA GLU A 296 -24.09 4.72 -18.66
C GLU A 296 -23.63 4.21 -20.05
N SER A 297 -23.06 3.01 -20.13
CA SER A 297 -22.70 2.38 -21.41
C SER A 297 -23.90 1.92 -22.24
N ALA A 298 -24.99 1.47 -21.59
CA ALA A 298 -26.22 1.04 -22.29
C ALA A 298 -27.04 2.21 -22.84
N VAL A 299 -26.87 3.42 -22.29
CA VAL A 299 -27.58 4.64 -22.75
C VAL A 299 -26.84 5.34 -23.92
N ARG A 300 -25.60 4.96 -24.21
CA ARG A 300 -24.78 5.52 -25.31
C ARG A 300 -24.61 4.61 -26.54
N ALA A 301 -25.19 3.40 -26.54
CA ALA A 301 -25.23 2.49 -27.69
C ALA A 301 -26.57 2.59 -28.43
#